data_AF-A0A7J3BBA2-F1
#
_entry.id   AF-A0A7J3BBA2-F1
#
_cell.length_a   1.000
_cell.length_b   1.000
_cell.length_c   1.000
_cell.angle_alpha   90.00
_cell.angle_beta   90.00
_cell.angle_gamma   90.00
#
_symmetry.space_group_name_H-M   'P 1'
#
loop_
_entity.id
_entity.type
_entity.pdbx_description
1 polymer ?
#
loop_
_entity_poly.entity_id
_entity_poly.type
_entity_poly.pdbx_seq_one_letter_code
_entity_poly.pdbx_strand_id
1 'polypeptide(L)'
;MAAILHDVGLKDEFEAGRDHATVGAESARSILSGLGVPREFVESVCCAIRTHRFGGGFEAETIEGRILQDADRLDSMGAIGIARAFAYGGARGAPIYDPGEVP
;
A
#
# COMPACT_ATOMS: atom_id res chain seq x y z
N MET A 1 -9.65 9.06 -3.38
CA MET A 1 -9.27 8.16 -4.49
C MET A 1 -7.99 7.37 -4.17
N ALA A 2 -6.88 8.02 -3.81
CA ALA A 2 -5.63 7.32 -3.49
C ALA A 2 -5.81 6.24 -2.38
N ALA A 3 -6.49 6.56 -1.28
CA ALA A 3 -6.80 5.59 -0.22
C ALA A 3 -7.57 4.33 -0.69
N ILE A 4 -8.42 4.44 -1.71
CA ILE A 4 -9.19 3.29 -2.22
C ILE A 4 -8.33 2.45 -3.17
N LEU A 5 -7.41 3.08 -3.89
CA LEU A 5 -6.69 2.45 -4.99
C LEU A 5 -5.26 2.04 -4.63
N HIS A 6 -4.73 2.43 -3.48
CA HIS A 6 -3.32 2.20 -3.13
C HIS A 6 -2.92 0.71 -3.15
N ASP A 7 -3.84 -0.17 -2.74
CA ASP A 7 -3.62 -1.61 -2.65
C ASP A 7 -4.01 -2.41 -3.90
N VAL A 8 -4.44 -1.76 -4.99
CA VAL A 8 -4.89 -2.48 -6.20
C VAL A 8 -3.78 -3.33 -6.85
N GLY A 9 -2.51 -2.99 -6.58
CA GLY A 9 -1.34 -3.74 -7.06
C GLY A 9 -0.92 -4.92 -6.17
N LEU A 10 -1.58 -5.18 -5.03
CA LEU A 10 -1.17 -6.22 -4.08
C LEU A 10 -1.12 -7.61 -4.71
N LYS A 11 -2.07 -7.90 -5.61
CA LYS A 11 -2.09 -9.19 -6.32
C LYS A 11 -0.80 -9.41 -7.12
N ASP A 12 -0.35 -8.39 -7.82
CA ASP A 12 0.86 -8.43 -8.63
C ASP A 12 2.13 -8.53 -7.78
N GLU A 13 2.13 -7.96 -6.57
CA GLU A 13 3.20 -8.15 -5.60
C GLU A 13 3.28 -9.61 -5.15
N PHE A 14 2.14 -10.23 -4.83
CA PHE A 14 2.11 -11.63 -4.40
C PHE A 14 2.44 -12.62 -5.52
N GLU A 15 1.97 -12.39 -6.75
CA GLU A 15 2.13 -13.33 -7.86
C GLU A 15 3.42 -13.12 -8.66
N ALA A 16 3.84 -11.85 -8.84
CA ALA A 16 4.94 -11.49 -9.74
C ALA A 16 6.10 -10.77 -9.04
N GLY A 17 6.04 -10.55 -7.72
CA GLY A 17 7.09 -9.87 -6.95
C GLY A 17 7.30 -8.41 -7.36
N ARG A 18 6.32 -7.78 -8.01
CA ARG A 18 6.38 -6.38 -8.43
C ARG A 18 6.01 -5.47 -7.27
N ASP A 19 6.59 -4.27 -7.22
CA ASP A 19 6.17 -3.27 -6.24
C ASP A 19 4.71 -2.85 -6.49
N HIS A 20 3.81 -3.24 -5.57
CA HIS A 20 2.38 -2.89 -5.62
C HIS A 20 2.12 -1.36 -5.67
N ALA A 21 3.01 -0.49 -5.18
CA ALA A 21 2.77 0.96 -5.16
C ALA A 21 2.98 1.52 -6.56
N THR A 22 4.01 1.03 -7.25
CA THR A 22 4.23 1.30 -8.67
C THR A 22 3.08 0.76 -9.52
N VAL A 23 2.74 -0.52 -9.38
CA VAL A 23 1.63 -1.14 -10.12
C VAL A 23 0.29 -0.48 -9.79
N GLY A 24 0.08 -0.13 -8.52
CA GLY A 24 -1.13 0.53 -8.04
C GLY A 24 -1.28 1.92 -8.63
N ALA A 25 -0.19 2.69 -8.74
CA ALA A 25 -0.21 3.99 -9.41
C ALA A 25 -0.50 3.86 -10.93
N GLU A 26 0.02 2.83 -11.60
CA GLU A 26 -0.27 2.54 -13.01
C GLU A 26 -1.75 2.17 -13.23
N SER A 27 -2.27 1.24 -12.43
CA SER A 27 -3.67 0.84 -12.44
C SER A 27 -4.60 2.02 -12.13
N ALA A 28 -4.26 2.84 -11.13
CA ALA A 28 -5.02 4.04 -10.80
C ALA A 28 -5.05 5.04 -11.96
N ARG A 29 -3.93 5.22 -12.67
CA ARG A 29 -3.90 6.09 -13.86
C ARG A 29 -4.86 5.58 -14.93
N SER A 30 -4.82 4.29 -15.23
CA SER A 30 -5.70 3.66 -16.22
C SER A 30 -7.17 3.81 -15.85
N ILE A 31 -7.53 3.47 -14.61
CA ILE A 31 -8.91 3.54 -14.09
C ILE A 31 -9.43 4.99 -14.14
N LEU A 32 -8.69 5.95 -13.59
CA LEU A 32 -9.17 7.33 -13.48
C LEU A 32 -9.23 8.05 -14.83
N SER A 33 -8.27 7.76 -15.72
CA SER A 33 -8.29 8.30 -17.08
C SER A 33 -9.48 7.76 -17.88
N GLY A 34 -9.81 6.48 -17.71
CA GLY A 34 -11.00 5.86 -18.31
C GLY A 34 -12.33 6.45 -17.81
N LEU A 35 -12.33 7.04 -16.61
CA LEU A 35 -13.48 7.74 -16.02
C LEU A 35 -13.58 9.22 -16.43
N GLY A 36 -12.66 9.72 -17.27
CA GLY A 36 -12.68 11.12 -17.74
C GLY A 36 -12.26 12.14 -16.69
N VAL A 37 -11.53 11.72 -15.65
CA VAL A 37 -11.05 12.59 -14.58
C VAL A 37 -9.91 13.50 -15.09
N PRO A 38 -9.81 14.78 -14.66
CA PRO A 38 -8.75 15.67 -15.10
C PRO A 38 -7.34 15.13 -14.84
N ARG A 39 -6.45 15.27 -15.82
CA ARG A 39 -5.07 14.73 -15.78
C ARG A 39 -4.30 15.14 -14.52
N GLU A 40 -4.43 16.39 -14.09
CA GLU A 40 -3.74 16.90 -12.89
C GLU A 40 -4.16 16.15 -11.63
N PHE A 41 -5.46 15.85 -11.51
CA PHE A 41 -5.99 15.07 -10.39
C PHE A 41 -5.51 13.61 -10.47
N VAL A 42 -5.48 13.02 -11.67
CA VAL A 42 -4.94 11.66 -11.87
C VAL A 42 -3.50 11.58 -11.42
N GLU A 43 -2.64 12.52 -11.84
CA GLU A 43 -1.23 12.52 -11.45
C GLU A 43 -1.03 12.77 -9.94
N SER A 44 -1.86 13.62 -9.32
CA SER A 44 -1.86 13.81 -7.86
C SER A 44 -2.16 12.48 -7.12
N VAL A 45 -3.18 11.74 -7.57
CA VAL A 45 -3.54 10.43 -6.99
C VAL A 45 -2.42 9.41 -7.21
N CYS A 46 -1.86 9.32 -8.42
CA CYS A 46 -0.76 8.41 -8.72
C CYS A 46 0.48 8.72 -7.88
N CYS A 47 0.78 10.00 -7.65
CA CYS A 47 1.89 10.44 -6.81
C CYS A 47 1.68 9.99 -5.36
N ALA A 48 0.49 10.22 -4.79
CA ALA A 48 0.15 9.78 -3.44
C ALA A 48 0.27 8.25 -3.30
N ILE A 49 -0.24 7.48 -4.27
CA ILE A 49 -0.13 6.01 -4.25
C ILE A 49 1.33 5.56 -4.37
N ARG A 50 2.14 6.16 -5.23
CA ARG A 50 3.55 5.74 -5.39
C ARG A 50 4.38 5.97 -4.13
N THR A 51 4.04 6.99 -3.35
CA THR A 51 4.83 7.46 -2.20
C THR A 51 4.26 7.02 -0.84
N HIS A 52 3.14 6.29 -0.80
CA HIS A 52 2.51 5.96 0.47
C HIS A 52 3.32 4.99 1.34
N ARG A 53 4.09 4.06 0.74
CA ARG A 53 4.86 3.09 1.50
C ARG A 53 6.03 3.73 2.25
N PHE A 54 6.09 3.45 3.54
CA PHE A 54 7.25 3.81 4.34
C PHE A 54 8.45 2.94 3.98
N GLY A 55 9.63 3.54 3.85
CA GLY A 55 10.85 2.82 3.50
C GLY A 55 10.92 2.34 2.04
N GLY A 56 9.94 2.68 1.20
CA GLY A 56 9.90 2.32 -0.24
C GLY A 56 10.83 3.15 -1.14
N GLY A 57 11.75 3.94 -0.56
CA GLY A 57 12.71 4.77 -1.30
C GLY A 57 12.18 6.10 -1.83
N PHE A 58 10.88 6.40 -1.65
CA PHE A 58 10.27 7.66 -2.06
C PHE A 58 9.57 8.34 -0.86
N GLU A 59 9.86 9.63 -0.65
CA GLU A 59 9.19 10.42 0.38
C GLU A 59 7.87 11.02 -0.14
N ALA A 60 6.85 11.02 0.72
CA ALA A 60 5.58 11.68 0.44
C ALA A 60 5.74 13.20 0.63
N GLU A 61 5.94 13.94 -0.46
CA GLU A 61 6.10 15.40 -0.42
C GLU A 61 4.76 16.15 -0.28
N THR A 62 3.67 15.57 -0.80
CA THR A 62 2.35 16.19 -0.77
C THR A 62 1.64 15.97 0.57
N ILE A 63 0.70 16.85 0.92
CA ILE A 63 -0.11 16.66 2.13
C ILE A 63 -1.00 15.42 2.00
N GLU A 64 -1.56 15.17 0.82
CA GLU A 64 -2.39 13.99 0.54
C GLU A 64 -1.60 12.68 0.63
N GLY A 65 -0.35 12.67 0.14
CA GLY A 65 0.54 11.51 0.25
C GLY A 65 0.90 11.21 1.70
N ARG A 66 1.20 12.24 2.50
CA ARG A 66 1.46 12.09 3.95
C ARG A 66 0.26 11.59 4.72
N ILE A 67 -0.92 12.15 4.45
CA ILE A 67 -2.18 11.69 5.06
C ILE A 67 -2.45 10.22 4.69
N LEU A 68 -2.26 9.84 3.42
CA LEU A 68 -2.45 8.46 2.98
C LEU A 68 -1.48 7.51 3.69
N GLN A 69 -0.20 7.88 3.75
CA GLN A 69 0.83 7.11 4.43
C GLN A 69 0.53 6.92 5.92
N ASP A 70 0.09 7.97 6.62
CA ASP A 70 -0.28 7.87 8.03
C ASP A 70 -1.52 6.99 8.22
N ALA A 71 -2.54 7.14 7.36
CA ALA A 71 -3.76 6.35 7.43
C ALA A 71 -3.49 4.85 7.20
N ASP A 72 -2.69 4.50 6.20
CA ASP A 72 -2.28 3.12 5.91
C ASP A 72 -1.53 2.50 7.11
N ARG A 73 -0.58 3.25 7.70
CA ARG A 73 0.14 2.76 8.89
C ARG A 73 -0.77 2.54 10.09
N LEU A 74 -1.70 3.47 10.35
CA LEU A 74 -2.61 3.35 11.49
C LEU A 74 -3.43 2.05 11.41
N ASP A 75 -3.79 1.59 10.21
CA ASP A 75 -4.53 0.33 10.00
C ASP A 75 -3.67 -0.93 10.24
N SER A 76 -2.33 -0.79 10.21
CA SER A 76 -1.39 -1.88 10.52
C SER A 76 -1.01 -1.96 12.01
N MET A 77 -1.52 -1.05 12.85
CA MET A 77 -1.19 -0.96 14.28
C MET A 77 -2.41 -1.20 15.19
N GLY A 78 -2.16 -1.21 16.51
CA GLY A 78 -3.22 -1.39 17.51
C GLY A 78 -3.89 -2.76 17.44
N ALA A 79 -5.12 -2.85 17.96
CA ALA A 79 -5.86 -4.12 18.05
C ALA A 79 -6.10 -4.75 16.67
N ILE A 80 -6.43 -3.95 15.66
CA ILE A 80 -6.65 -4.40 14.28
C ILE A 80 -5.33 -4.87 13.65
N GLY A 81 -4.25 -4.10 13.82
CA GLY A 81 -2.92 -4.49 13.36
C GLY A 81 -2.47 -5.83 13.93
N ILE A 82 -2.65 -6.05 15.24
CA ILE A 82 -2.34 -7.33 15.90
C ILE A 82 -3.14 -8.47 15.26
N ALA A 83 -4.46 -8.30 15.10
CA ALA A 83 -5.31 -9.32 14.49
C ALA A 83 -4.91 -9.61 13.04
N ARG A 84 -4.58 -8.58 12.24
CA ARG A 84 -4.11 -8.72 10.86
C ARG A 84 -2.78 -9.46 10.79
N ALA A 85 -1.83 -9.16 11.67
CA ALA A 85 -0.53 -9.83 11.71
C ALA A 85 -0.69 -11.35 11.93
N PHE A 86 -1.52 -11.76 12.89
CA PHE A 86 -1.79 -13.18 13.13
C PHE A 86 -2.56 -13.84 11.99
N ALA A 87 -3.56 -13.16 11.40
CA ALA A 87 -4.31 -13.70 10.27
C ALA A 87 -3.41 -13.91 9.04
N TYR A 88 -2.57 -12.93 8.71
CA TYR A 88 -1.64 -12.98 7.58
C TYR A 88 -0.54 -14.04 7.78
N GLY A 89 0.07 -14.08 8.98
CA GLY A 89 1.06 -15.09 9.34
C GLY A 89 0.46 -16.50 9.32
N GLY A 90 -0.72 -16.68 9.92
CA GLY A 90 -1.44 -17.94 9.93
C GLY A 90 -1.81 -18.44 8.52
N ALA A 91 -2.26 -17.55 7.64
CA ALA A 91 -2.52 -17.90 6.22
C ALA A 91 -1.26 -18.36 5.47
N ARG A 92 -0.06 -18.02 5.96
CA ARG A 92 1.25 -18.43 5.43
C ARG A 92 1.89 -19.57 6.20
N GLY A 93 1.22 -20.10 7.22
CA GLY A 93 1.77 -21.13 8.10
C GLY A 93 2.96 -20.64 8.93
N ALA A 94 3.11 -19.32 9.11
CA ALA A 94 4.17 -18.76 9.94
C ALA A 94 3.90 -19.08 11.42
N PRO A 95 4.91 -19.53 12.19
CA PRO A 95 4.76 -19.71 13.62
C PRO A 95 4.48 -18.36 14.30
N ILE A 96 3.72 -18.38 15.39
CA ILE A 96 3.48 -17.17 16.19
C ILE A 96 4.78 -16.69 16.86
N TYR A 97 5.64 -17.63 17.25
CA TYR A 97 6.90 -17.37 17.92
C TYR A 97 7.84 -18.58 17.78
N ASP A 98 9.12 -18.35 17.50
CA ASP A 98 10.19 -19.35 17.54
C ASP A 98 11.29 -18.90 18.51
N PRO A 99 11.52 -19.59 19.64
CA PRO A 99 12.54 -19.24 20.61
C PRO A 99 13.99 -19.40 20.09
N GLY A 100 14.20 -20.06 18.95
CA GLY A 100 15.50 -20.22 18.31
C GLY A 100 15.82 -19.16 17.24
N GLU A 101 14.86 -18.30 16.88
CA GLU A 101 15.06 -17.25 15.88
C GLU A 101 15.88 -16.10 16.48
N VAL A 102 17.01 -15.79 15.85
CA VAL A 102 17.93 -14.74 16.31
C VAL A 102 17.39 -13.39 15.82
N PRO A 103 17.35 -12.33 16.68
CA PRO A 103 16.83 -11.02 16.30
C PRO A 103 17.52 -10.37 15.09
#